data_AF-A0A2N2Y0I0-F1
#
_entry.id   AF-A0A2N2Y0I0-F1
#
_cell.length_a   1.000
_cell.length_b   1.000
_cell.length_c   1.000
_cell.angle_alpha   90.00
_cell.angle_beta   90.00
_cell.angle_gamma   90.00
#
_symmetry.space_group_name_H-M   'P 1'
#
loop_
_entity.id
_entity.type
_entity.pdbx_description
1 polymer ?
#
loop_
_entity_poly.entity_id
_entity_poly.type
_entity_poly.pdbx_seq_one_letter_code
_entity_poly.pdbx_strand_id
1 'polypeptide(L)'
;MTTFQKNLLVVLILISALFNTTFAQNLSPKKDKATKKYGFVNKADEWVIQPTYDDADKFKDGIAHIYTNKKAGLITEAGVILIEPRFDDIEKFKDDIAIVKDNKKYGFIDNTGKVLS
;
A
#
# COMPACT_ATOMS: atom_id res chain seq x y z
N MET A 1 -9.30 25.25 -20.57
CA MET A 1 -8.65 24.10 -21.24
C MET A 1 -9.39 23.82 -22.54
N THR A 2 -8.68 23.67 -23.65
CA THR A 2 -9.30 23.38 -24.95
C THR A 2 -9.86 21.95 -24.96
N THR A 3 -10.92 21.71 -25.73
CA THR A 3 -11.58 20.39 -25.87
C THR A 3 -10.58 19.28 -26.25
N PHE A 4 -9.55 19.63 -27.04
CA PHE A 4 -8.47 18.73 -27.41
C PHE A 4 -7.64 18.26 -26.20
N GLN A 5 -7.26 19.19 -25.30
CA GLN A 5 -6.50 18.85 -24.09
C GLN A 5 -7.34 18.02 -23.11
N LYS A 6 -8.65 18.26 -23.02
CA LYS A 6 -9.57 17.46 -22.20
C LYS A 6 -9.73 16.04 -22.75
N ASN A 7 -9.87 15.89 -24.07
CA ASN A 7 -10.01 14.58 -24.71
C ASN A 7 -8.70 13.77 -24.65
N LEU A 8 -7.55 14.43 -24.81
CA LEU A 8 -6.24 13.80 -24.67
C LEU A 8 -6.02 13.25 -23.25
N LEU A 9 -6.39 14.02 -22.23
CA LEU A 9 -6.30 13.59 -20.83
C LEU A 9 -7.22 12.39 -20.53
N VAL A 10 -8.44 12.39 -21.08
CA VAL A 10 -9.41 11.28 -20.91
C VAL A 10 -8.91 10.00 -21.58
N VAL A 11 -8.30 10.08 -22.76
CA VAL A 11 -7.73 8.91 -23.45
C VAL A 11 -6.56 8.31 -22.67
N LEU A 12 -5.70 9.13 -22.04
CA LEU A 12 -4.59 8.63 -21.21
C LEU A 12 -5.07 7.89 -19.96
N ILE A 13 -6.14 8.37 -19.31
CA ILE A 13 -6.76 7.72 -18.14
C ILE A 13 -7.42 6.38 -18.55
N LEU A 14 -8.04 6.32 -19.73
CA LEU A 14 -8.64 5.08 -20.22
C LEU A 14 -7.57 4.04 -20.60
N ILE A 15 -6.45 4.45 -21.18
CA ILE A 15 -5.34 3.56 -21.50
C ILE A 15 -4.67 3.00 -20.23
N SER A 16 -4.48 3.81 -19.17
CA SER A 16 -3.95 3.30 -17.91
C SER A 16 -4.89 2.33 -17.20
N ALA A 17 -6.21 2.53 -17.31
CA ALA A 17 -7.20 1.61 -16.77
C ALA A 17 -7.26 0.25 -17.50
N LEU A 18 -6.90 0.21 -18.79
CA LEU A 18 -6.91 -1.00 -19.63
C LEU A 18 -5.66 -1.88 -19.47
N PHE A 19 -4.60 -1.40 -18.79
CA PHE A 19 -3.39 -2.18 -18.52
C PHE A 19 -3.45 -3.03 -17.24
N ASN A 20 -4.61 -3.10 -16.57
CA ASN A 20 -4.81 -3.99 -15.43
C ASN A 20 -5.11 -5.43 -15.89
N THR A 21 -4.23 -6.02 -16.69
CA THR A 21 -4.16 -7.47 -16.86
C THR A 21 -3.21 -8.03 -15.82
N THR A 22 -3.77 -8.88 -14.96
CA THR A 22 -3.13 -9.61 -13.86
C THR A 22 -1.75 -10.15 -14.18
N PHE A 23 -0.73 -9.49 -13.63
CA PHE A 23 0.49 -10.13 -13.17
C PHE A 23 0.63 -9.74 -11.70
N ALA A 24 0.86 -10.71 -10.81
CA ALA A 24 1.34 -10.40 -9.47
C ALA A 24 2.59 -9.55 -9.65
N GLN A 25 2.47 -8.26 -9.33
CA GLN A 25 3.56 -7.33 -9.54
C GLN A 25 4.51 -7.63 -8.41
N ASN A 26 5.63 -8.29 -8.72
CA ASN A 26 6.67 -8.55 -7.75
C ASN A 26 7.36 -7.24 -7.38
N LEU A 27 6.66 -6.43 -6.58
CA LEU A 27 7.11 -5.14 -6.14
C LEU A 27 8.09 -5.33 -4.97
N SER A 28 9.09 -4.47 -4.93
CA SER A 28 10.06 -4.44 -3.83
C SER A 28 10.01 -3.08 -3.14
N PRO A 29 10.05 -3.04 -1.80
CA PRO A 29 10.16 -1.79 -1.08
C PRO A 29 11.51 -1.16 -1.39
N LYS A 30 11.51 0.14 -1.65
CA LYS A 30 12.72 0.91 -1.93
C LYS A 30 12.66 2.26 -1.25
N LYS A 31 13.77 2.61 -0.60
CA LYS A 31 13.96 3.91 0.02
C LYS A 31 14.43 4.93 -1.01
N ASP A 32 13.67 6.01 -1.16
CA ASP A 32 14.09 7.14 -1.96
C ASP A 32 15.24 7.90 -1.29
N LYS A 33 16.24 8.29 -2.09
CA LYS A 33 17.47 8.90 -1.58
C LYS A 33 17.26 10.35 -1.14
N ALA A 34 16.34 11.08 -1.78
CA ALA A 34 16.10 12.49 -1.51
C ALA A 34 15.20 12.68 -0.28
N THR A 35 14.04 12.03 -0.27
CA THR A 35 13.03 12.16 0.78
C THR A 35 13.28 11.25 1.99
N LYS A 36 14.10 10.21 1.82
CA LYS A 36 14.28 9.12 2.80
C LYS A 36 13.00 8.34 3.10
N LYS A 37 11.97 8.46 2.26
CA LYS A 37 10.71 7.72 2.38
C LYS A 37 10.77 6.42 1.57
N TYR A 38 9.95 5.46 1.94
CA TYR A 38 9.77 4.20 1.23
C TYR A 38 8.55 4.27 0.32
N GLY A 39 8.73 3.71 -0.87
CA GLY A 39 7.68 3.34 -1.81
C GLY A 39 7.97 1.95 -2.35
N PHE A 40 7.31 1.58 -3.44
CA PHE A 40 7.47 0.26 -4.05
C PHE A 40 7.78 0.38 -5.54
N VAL A 41 8.80 -0.34 -5.96
CA VAL A 41 9.26 -0.38 -7.35
C VAL A 41 9.00 -1.74 -7.98
N ASN A 42 8.79 -1.76 -9.30
CA ASN A 42 8.75 -3.00 -10.08
C ASN A 42 10.17 -3.53 -10.36
N LYS A 43 10.27 -4.63 -11.12
CA LYS A 43 11.56 -5.24 -11.51
C LYS A 43 12.43 -4.35 -12.42
N ALA A 44 11.82 -3.38 -13.10
CA ALA A 44 12.52 -2.40 -13.91
C ALA A 44 12.99 -1.18 -13.08
N ASP A 45 12.83 -1.24 -11.75
CA ASP A 45 13.18 -0.18 -10.79
C ASP A 45 12.34 1.10 -10.94
N GLU A 46 11.16 0.99 -11.55
CA GLU A 46 10.19 2.07 -11.72
C GLU A 46 9.23 2.11 -10.53
N TRP A 47 8.91 3.31 -10.05
CA TRP A 47 7.94 3.51 -8.96
C TRP A 47 6.53 3.15 -9.40
N VAL A 48 5.95 2.14 -8.76
CA VAL A 48 4.53 1.79 -8.88
C VAL A 48 3.75 2.45 -7.75
N ILE A 49 4.33 2.46 -6.54
CA ILE A 49 3.81 3.20 -5.39
C ILE A 49 4.88 4.21 -4.99
N GLN A 50 4.51 5.49 -5.01
CA GLN A 50 5.44 6.59 -4.75
C GLN A 50 5.97 6.55 -3.31
N PRO A 51 7.21 7.04 -3.07
CA PRO A 51 7.82 7.02 -1.75
C PRO A 51 7.18 8.05 -0.81
N THR A 52 6.27 7.58 0.05
CA THR A 52 5.55 8.43 1.03
C THR A 52 5.64 7.91 2.46
N TYR A 53 6.06 6.66 2.66
CA TYR A 53 6.08 6.00 3.97
C TYR A 53 7.42 6.17 4.68
N ASP A 54 7.45 6.09 6.01
CA ASP A 54 8.70 6.10 6.76
C ASP A 54 9.49 4.80 6.61
N ASP A 55 8.77 3.69 6.48
CA ASP A 55 9.30 2.35 6.25
C ASP A 55 8.25 1.48 5.54
N ALA A 56 8.68 0.39 4.94
CA ALA A 56 7.81 -0.59 4.29
C ALA A 56 8.45 -1.98 4.22
N ASP A 57 7.64 -3.00 4.50
CA ASP A 57 8.03 -4.40 4.37
C ASP A 57 7.84 -4.93 2.94
N LYS A 58 8.38 -6.10 2.64
CA LYS A 58 8.13 -6.78 1.36
C LYS A 58 6.70 -7.31 1.32
N PHE A 59 6.13 -7.32 0.12
CA PHE A 59 4.87 -8.03 -0.11
C PHE A 59 4.99 -9.51 0.23
N LYS A 60 4.01 -10.00 0.98
CA LYS A 60 3.77 -11.40 1.25
C LYS A 60 2.28 -11.67 1.07
N ASP A 61 1.95 -12.66 0.25
CA ASP A 61 0.57 -13.02 -0.07
C ASP A 61 -0.24 -11.81 -0.59
N GLY A 62 0.40 -10.91 -1.36
CA GLY A 62 -0.20 -9.71 -1.96
C GLY A 62 -0.35 -8.50 -1.03
N ILE A 63 0.10 -8.60 0.23
CA ILE A 63 -0.03 -7.56 1.26
C ILE A 63 1.36 -7.19 1.81
N ALA A 64 1.59 -5.91 2.07
CA ALA A 64 2.78 -5.42 2.76
C ALA A 64 2.39 -4.49 3.91
N HIS A 65 3.24 -4.46 4.94
CA HIS A 65 3.18 -3.44 5.97
C HIS A 65 3.81 -2.14 5.49
N ILE A 66 3.16 -1.04 5.82
CA ILE A 66 3.65 0.31 5.62
C ILE A 66 3.65 1.05 6.95
N TYR A 67 4.63 1.92 7.14
CA TYR A 67 4.79 2.62 8.41
C TYR A 67 4.77 4.13 8.21
N THR A 68 4.04 4.85 9.06
CA THR A 68 4.05 6.32 9.12
C THR A 68 3.97 6.75 10.58
N ASN A 69 4.86 7.63 11.01
CA ASN A 69 4.99 8.07 12.39
C ASN A 69 5.06 6.91 13.40
N LYS A 70 5.78 5.83 13.04
CA LYS A 70 5.90 4.58 13.81
C LYS A 70 4.58 3.80 13.98
N LYS A 71 3.55 4.12 13.19
CA LYS A 71 2.31 3.36 13.14
C LYS A 71 2.29 2.47 11.90
N ALA A 72 1.85 1.24 12.08
CA ALA A 72 1.68 0.23 11.05
C ALA A 72 0.30 0.34 10.39
N GLY A 73 0.30 0.16 9.07
CA GLY A 73 -0.85 -0.03 8.20
C GLY A 73 -0.55 -1.11 7.17
N LEU A 74 -1.53 -1.43 6.32
CA LEU A 74 -1.42 -2.46 5.30
C LEU A 74 -1.80 -1.92 3.92
N ILE A 75 -1.04 -2.33 2.91
CA ILE A 75 -1.22 -1.96 1.52
C ILE A 75 -1.16 -3.19 0.62
N THR A 76 -1.88 -3.14 -0.50
CA THR A 76 -1.84 -4.16 -1.56
C THR A 76 -0.79 -3.81 -2.63
N GLU A 77 -0.42 -4.79 -3.47
CA GLU A 77 0.44 -4.54 -4.65
C GLU A 77 -0.16 -3.52 -5.63
N ALA A 78 -1.48 -3.34 -5.62
CA ALA A 78 -2.18 -2.32 -6.42
C ALA A 78 -2.10 -0.90 -5.82
N GLY A 79 -1.45 -0.74 -4.66
CA GLY A 79 -1.39 0.53 -3.94
C GLY A 79 -2.65 0.88 -3.15
N VAL A 80 -3.61 -0.04 -3.04
CA VAL A 80 -4.82 0.15 -2.21
C VAL A 80 -4.45 -0.06 -0.75
N ILE A 81 -4.76 0.94 0.08
CA ILE A 81 -4.61 0.88 1.54
C ILE A 81 -5.76 0.04 2.11
N LEU A 82 -5.44 -1.08 2.74
CA LEU A 82 -6.40 -1.93 3.45
C LEU A 82 -6.61 -1.40 4.88
N ILE A 83 -5.53 -0.99 5.52
CA ILE A 83 -5.53 -0.45 6.88
C ILE A 83 -4.62 0.76 6.92
N GLU A 84 -5.17 1.91 7.27
CA GLU A 84 -4.39 3.12 7.46
C GLU A 84 -3.37 2.95 8.61
N PRO A 85 -2.15 3.51 8.48
CA PRO A 85 -1.17 3.54 9.55
C PRO A 85 -1.70 4.13 10.85
N ARG A 86 -2.09 3.27 11.80
CA ARG A 86 -2.65 3.70 13.10
C ARG A 86 -2.30 2.81 14.28
N PHE A 87 -1.93 1.56 14.01
CA PHE A 87 -1.58 0.58 15.03
C PHE A 87 -0.10 0.65 15.36
N ASP A 88 0.31 0.29 16.57
CA ASP A 88 1.73 0.12 16.89
C ASP A 88 2.31 -1.09 16.13
N ASP A 89 1.49 -2.12 15.91
CA ASP A 89 1.85 -3.32 15.17
C ASP A 89 0.59 -4.05 14.66
N ILE A 90 0.72 -4.82 13.58
CA ILE A 90 -0.33 -5.65 12.99
C ILE A 90 0.25 -7.02 12.68
N GLU A 91 -0.22 -8.07 13.34
CA GLU A 91 0.17 -9.43 13.00
C GLU A 91 -0.51 -9.92 11.72
N LYS A 92 -0.10 -11.10 11.24
CA LYS A 92 -0.71 -11.70 10.04
C LYS A 92 -2.18 -12.04 10.29
N PHE A 93 -2.99 -11.90 9.24
CA PHE A 93 -4.35 -12.38 9.24
C PHE A 93 -4.40 -13.91 9.31
N LYS A 94 -5.34 -14.40 10.11
CA LYS A 94 -5.78 -15.79 10.18
C LYS A 94 -7.29 -15.81 10.30
N ASP A 95 -7.98 -16.50 9.39
CA ASP A 95 -9.44 -16.59 9.36
C ASP A 95 -10.12 -15.20 9.42
N ASP A 96 -9.66 -14.28 8.56
CA ASP A 96 -10.10 -12.88 8.46
C ASP A 96 -9.87 -12.00 9.70
N ILE A 97 -9.13 -12.51 10.70
CA ILE A 97 -8.81 -11.78 11.94
C ILE A 97 -7.29 -11.57 12.05
N ALA A 98 -6.87 -10.38 12.47
CA ALA A 98 -5.48 -10.10 12.85
C ALA A 98 -5.40 -9.61 14.30
N ILE A 99 -4.32 -9.98 14.98
CA ILE A 99 -3.94 -9.38 16.26
C ILE A 99 -3.27 -8.05 15.96
N VAL A 100 -3.69 -7.00 16.67
CA VAL A 100 -3.05 -5.69 16.59
C VAL A 100 -2.54 -5.27 17.94
N LYS A 101 -1.48 -4.48 17.93
CA LYS A 101 -1.05 -3.71 19.08
C LYS A 101 -1.46 -2.26 18.89
N ASP A 102 -2.20 -1.72 19.84
CA ASP A 102 -2.57 -0.30 19.85
C ASP A 102 -2.34 0.29 21.24
N ASN A 103 -1.50 1.32 21.32
CA ASN A 103 -1.12 1.98 22.57
C ASN A 103 -0.69 0.97 23.66
N LYS A 104 0.16 0.02 23.28
CA LYS A 104 0.66 -1.09 24.12
C LYS A 104 -0.39 -2.13 24.58
N LYS A 105 -1.62 -2.08 24.08
CA LYS A 105 -2.64 -3.10 24.32
C LYS A 105 -2.81 -3.97 23.08
N TYR A 106 -3.17 -5.22 23.28
CA TYR A 106 -3.52 -6.13 22.19
C TYR A 106 -5.03 -6.14 21.97
N GLY A 107 -5.44 -6.26 20.72
CA GLY A 107 -6.83 -6.42 20.31
C GLY A 107 -6.93 -7.18 19.00
N PHE A 108 -8.15 -7.39 18.54
CA PHE A 108 -8.44 -8.06 17.28
C PHE A 108 -9.06 -7.08 16.28
N ILE A 109 -8.69 -7.23 15.02
CA ILE A 109 -9.32 -6.53 13.90
C ILE A 109 -9.81 -7.52 12.86
N ASP A 110 -10.82 -7.12 12.08
CA ASP A 110 -11.15 -7.78 10.83
C ASP A 110 -10.27 -7.30 9.66
N ASN A 111 -10.47 -7.89 8.48
CA ASN A 111 -9.75 -7.55 7.24
C ASN A 111 -10.01 -6.12 6.71
N THR A 112 -10.96 -5.39 7.29
CA THR A 112 -11.21 -3.96 7.02
C THR A 112 -10.47 -3.06 8.01
N GLY A 113 -9.81 -3.65 9.01
CA GLY A 113 -9.16 -2.94 10.10
C GLY A 113 -10.12 -2.48 11.19
N LYS A 114 -11.38 -2.94 11.22
CA LYS A 114 -12.33 -2.62 12.30
C LYS A 114 -11.98 -3.45 13.54
N VAL A 115 -11.91 -2.79 14.69
CA VAL A 115 -11.65 -3.44 15.98
C VAL A 115 -12.86 -4.27 16.40
N LEU A 116 -12.63 -5.52 16.82
CA LEU A 116 -13.69 -6.49 17.13
C LEU A 116 -14.07 -6.52 18.61
N SER A 117 -13.11 -6.34 19.54
CA SER A 117 -13.31 -5.98 20.97
C SER A 117 -11.98 -6.02 21.70
#